data_AF-A0A318HKD6-F1
#
_entry.id   AF-A0A318HKD6-F1
#
_cell.length_a   1.000
_cell.length_b   1.000
_cell.length_c   1.000
_cell.angle_alpha   90.00
_cell.angle_beta   90.00
_cell.angle_gamma   90.00
#
_symmetry.space_group_name_H-M   'P 1'
#
loop_
_entity.id
_entity.type
_entity.pdbx_description
1 polymer ?
#
loop_
_entity_poly.entity_id
_entity_poly.type
_entity_poly.pdbx_seq_one_letter_code
_entity_poly.pdbx_strand_id
1 'polypeptide(L)'
;METLTPSLDWGDELISSALWVAKAWVIGAVCMVVALALLGRFTTWGRQFWRVTGGYFKGRESIPVWLWLGVLLASVMIDVRLAVLFSYQSNDQFSALQAAFEGEGAAKDAAIDGFWVAMLIYVGVAIAHIARSLLDVYLTQRFIIRWRVWLTHRLTGDWLDGDAYYRGRFIDSPIDNPDQRIQQDIDIFTTAPDRKPTHRPSAHPRRWYSARSRRLSRSCRSPRFCGSWRARSRSSG
;
A
#
# COMPACT_ATOMS: atom_id res chain seq x y z
N MET A 1 -49.37 -19.59 -6.46
CA MET A 1 -48.36 -18.80 -7.19
C MET A 1 -47.49 -18.18 -6.13
N GLU A 2 -46.34 -18.78 -5.83
CA GLU A 2 -45.35 -18.12 -4.99
C GLU A 2 -44.77 -16.99 -5.82
N THR A 3 -45.07 -15.76 -5.44
CA THR A 3 -44.51 -14.55 -6.05
C THR A 3 -43.02 -14.51 -5.73
N LEU A 4 -42.18 -14.23 -6.73
CA LEU A 4 -40.73 -14.11 -6.56
C LEU A 4 -40.43 -13.04 -5.51
N THR A 5 -39.96 -13.46 -4.33
CA THR A 5 -39.63 -12.55 -3.23
C THR A 5 -38.15 -12.18 -3.31
N PRO A 6 -37.79 -10.89 -3.36
CA PRO A 6 -36.41 -10.46 -3.24
C PRO A 6 -35.78 -10.98 -1.94
N SER A 7 -34.50 -11.36 -1.97
CA SER A 7 -33.77 -11.81 -0.77
C SER A 7 -33.57 -10.70 0.26
N LEU A 8 -33.65 -9.44 -0.18
CA LEU A 8 -33.45 -8.24 0.63
C LEU A 8 -34.49 -7.17 0.29
N ASP A 9 -34.88 -6.37 1.28
CA ASP A 9 -35.64 -5.14 1.04
C ASP A 9 -34.68 -4.04 0.59
N TRP A 10 -34.51 -3.92 -0.72
CA TRP A 10 -33.63 -2.95 -1.36
C TRP A 10 -34.00 -1.49 -1.07
N GLY A 11 -35.23 -1.18 -0.61
CA GLY A 11 -35.67 0.17 -0.30
C GLY A 11 -35.08 0.75 0.99
N ASP A 12 -34.99 -0.07 2.05
CA ASP A 12 -34.41 0.33 3.34
C ASP A 12 -32.90 0.06 3.44
N GLU A 13 -32.36 -0.62 2.43
CA GLU A 13 -31.02 -1.17 2.51
C GLU A 13 -29.91 -0.13 2.65
N LEU A 14 -30.11 1.10 2.16
CA LEU A 14 -29.13 2.18 2.32
C LEU A 14 -28.91 2.54 3.80
N ILE A 15 -29.97 2.65 4.59
CA ILE A 15 -29.90 3.02 6.00
C ILE A 15 -29.36 1.84 6.81
N SER A 16 -29.86 0.63 6.52
CA SER A 16 -29.41 -0.61 7.15
C SER A 16 -27.91 -0.87 6.91
N SER A 17 -27.44 -0.67 5.67
CA SER A 17 -26.01 -0.71 5.33
C SER A 17 -25.20 0.36 6.07
N ALA A 18 -25.67 1.61 6.11
CA ALA A 18 -24.95 2.69 6.79
C ALA A 18 -24.78 2.42 8.29
N LEU A 19 -25.84 1.95 8.96
CA LEU A 19 -25.78 1.58 10.38
C LEU A 19 -24.88 0.36 10.62
N TRP A 20 -24.90 -0.62 9.72
CA TRP A 20 -24.00 -1.77 9.79
C TRP A 20 -22.54 -1.34 9.67
N VAL A 21 -22.21 -0.51 8.68
CA VAL A 21 -20.87 0.02 8.47
C VAL A 21 -20.41 0.84 9.68
N ALA A 22 -21.27 1.70 10.24
CA ALA A 22 -20.92 2.48 11.42
C ALA A 22 -20.58 1.61 12.64
N LYS A 23 -21.38 0.57 12.91
CA LYS A 23 -21.13 -0.38 14.00
C LYS A 23 -19.83 -1.15 13.78
N ALA A 24 -19.64 -1.70 12.57
CA ALA A 24 -18.43 -2.44 12.21
C ALA A 24 -17.18 -1.56 12.28
N TRP A 25 -17.28 -0.30 11.85
CA TRP A 25 -16.19 0.66 11.91
C TRP A 25 -15.75 0.96 13.34
N VAL A 26 -16.71 1.20 14.26
CA VAL A 26 -16.38 1.47 15.68
C VAL A 26 -15.68 0.27 16.31
N ILE A 27 -16.22 -0.94 16.11
CA ILE A 27 -15.63 -2.17 16.66
C ILE A 27 -14.24 -2.40 16.06
N GLY A 28 -14.13 -2.29 14.73
CA GLY A 28 -12.87 -2.45 14.00
C GLY A 28 -11.81 -1.44 14.46
N ALA A 29 -12.17 -0.18 14.67
CA ALA A 29 -11.26 0.86 15.14
C ALA A 29 -10.72 0.55 16.54
N VAL A 30 -11.58 0.14 17.48
CA VAL A 30 -11.16 -0.25 18.82
C VAL A 30 -10.23 -1.46 18.78
N CYS A 31 -10.61 -2.52 18.06
CA CYS A 31 -9.78 -3.72 17.90
C CYS A 31 -8.42 -3.39 17.27
N MET A 32 -8.40 -2.55 16.23
CA MET A 32 -7.17 -2.11 15.56
C MET A 32 -6.25 -1.36 16.52
N VAL A 33 -6.75 -0.39 17.27
CA VAL A 33 -5.95 0.38 18.23
C VAL A 33 -5.38 -0.52 19.32
N VAL A 34 -6.18 -1.43 19.87
CA VAL A 34 -5.72 -2.39 20.88
C VAL A 34 -4.62 -3.29 20.31
N ALA A 35 -4.84 -3.88 19.12
CA ALA A 35 -3.85 -4.74 18.48
C ALA A 35 -2.53 -4.01 18.19
N LEU A 36 -2.59 -2.79 17.64
CA LEU A 36 -1.41 -1.98 17.36
C LEU A 36 -0.67 -1.57 18.64
N ALA A 37 -1.39 -1.26 19.72
CA ALA A 37 -0.78 -0.95 21.02
C ALA A 37 -0.05 -2.18 21.61
N LEU A 38 -0.65 -3.36 21.54
CA LEU A 38 -0.03 -4.61 21.97
C LEU A 38 1.22 -4.92 21.14
N LEU A 39 1.14 -4.82 19.80
CA LEU A 39 2.28 -5.02 18.91
C LEU A 39 3.41 -4.04 19.21
N GLY A 40 3.10 -2.75 19.37
CA GLY A 40 4.07 -1.71 19.71
C GLY A 40 4.73 -1.94 21.07
N ARG A 41 4.02 -2.53 22.04
CA ARG A 41 4.54 -2.76 23.39
C ARG A 41 5.38 -4.03 23.51
N PHE A 42 4.94 -5.12 22.88
CA PHE A 42 5.52 -6.45 23.08
C PHE A 42 6.56 -6.83 22.03
N THR A 43 6.52 -6.26 20.83
CA THR A 43 7.49 -6.59 19.76
C THR A 43 8.67 -5.62 19.69
N THR A 44 9.85 -6.11 19.30
CA THR A 44 11.05 -5.28 19.09
C THR A 44 10.89 -4.36 17.88
N TRP A 45 10.42 -4.90 16.75
CA TRP A 45 10.21 -4.17 15.52
C TRP A 45 9.09 -3.12 15.65
N GLY A 46 8.04 -3.39 16.44
CA GLY A 46 6.99 -2.40 16.72
C GLY A 46 7.51 -1.18 17.48
N ARG A 47 8.40 -1.39 18.46
CA ARG A 47 9.10 -0.29 19.14
C ARG A 47 10.03 0.49 18.22
N GLN A 48 10.72 -0.19 17.29
CA GLN A 48 11.56 0.47 16.28
C GLN A 48 10.72 1.30 15.32
N PHE A 49 9.61 0.78 14.82
CA PHE A 49 8.65 1.51 13.99
C PHE A 49 8.17 2.78 14.70
N TRP A 50 7.71 2.66 15.95
CA TRP A 50 7.22 3.80 16.73
C TRP A 50 8.30 4.85 17.00
N ARG A 51 9.57 4.46 17.15
CA ARG A 51 10.69 5.40 17.32
C ARG A 51 10.90 6.26 16.08
N VAL A 52 10.78 5.67 14.89
CA VAL A 52 10.99 6.36 13.61
C VAL A 52 9.78 7.24 13.26
N THR A 53 8.57 6.69 13.34
CA THR A 53 7.35 7.31 12.78
C THR A 53 6.43 7.91 13.84
N GLY A 54 6.61 7.59 15.12
CA GLY A 54 5.69 8.00 16.18
C GLY A 54 5.55 9.51 16.33
N GLY A 55 6.52 10.29 15.84
CA GLY A 55 6.41 11.75 15.73
C GLY A 55 5.23 12.20 14.85
N TYR A 56 4.87 11.45 13.81
CA TYR A 56 3.80 11.79 12.86
C TYR A 56 2.41 11.67 13.50
N PHE A 57 2.27 10.77 14.48
CA PHE A 57 1.00 10.46 15.13
C PHE A 57 0.77 11.22 16.45
N LYS A 58 1.75 12.02 16.90
CA LYS A 58 1.70 12.78 18.17
C LYS A 58 1.47 14.27 17.93
N GLY A 59 0.88 14.93 18.91
CA GLY A 59 0.63 16.39 18.89
C GLY A 59 -0.71 16.78 18.27
N ARG A 60 -0.98 18.09 18.17
CA ARG A 60 -2.24 18.60 17.60
C ARG A 60 -2.30 18.45 16.08
N GLU A 61 -1.14 18.48 15.42
CA GLU A 61 -1.04 18.34 13.96
C GLU A 61 -1.30 16.91 13.46
N SER A 62 -1.43 15.92 14.36
CA SER A 62 -1.76 14.54 13.99
C SER A 62 -3.26 14.28 13.88
N ILE A 63 -4.13 15.22 14.27
CA ILE A 63 -5.59 15.07 14.14
C ILE A 63 -5.99 14.75 12.69
N PRO A 64 -5.51 15.50 11.66
CA PRO A 64 -5.79 15.14 10.27
C PRO A 64 -5.29 13.75 9.87
N VAL A 65 -4.19 13.28 10.46
CA VAL A 65 -3.64 11.94 10.19
C VAL A 65 -4.58 10.85 10.69
N TRP A 66 -5.06 10.98 11.93
CA TRP A 66 -6.02 10.06 12.52
C TRP A 66 -7.38 10.09 11.80
N LEU A 67 -7.84 11.27 11.38
CA LEU A 67 -9.05 11.39 10.56
C LEU A 67 -8.88 10.66 9.22
N TRP A 68 -7.73 10.82 8.56
CA TRP A 68 -7.45 10.14 7.29
C TRP A 68 -7.44 8.61 7.44
N LEU A 69 -6.79 8.10 8.49
CA LEU A 69 -6.80 6.67 8.82
C LEU A 69 -8.22 6.18 9.13
N GLY A 70 -9.03 6.98 9.82
CA GLY A 70 -10.44 6.69 10.07
C GLY A 70 -11.25 6.57 8.77
N VAL A 71 -11.04 7.47 7.82
CA VAL A 71 -11.69 7.43 6.50
C VAL A 71 -11.24 6.21 5.70
N LEU A 72 -9.95 5.87 5.71
CA LEU A 72 -9.44 4.66 5.04
C LEU A 72 -10.04 3.39 5.66
N LEU A 73 -10.16 3.33 6.99
CA LEU A 73 -10.83 2.21 7.66
C LEU A 73 -12.32 2.14 7.27
N ALA A 74 -13.00 3.28 7.16
CA ALA A 74 -14.39 3.33 6.70
C ALA A 74 -14.52 2.83 5.26
N SER A 75 -13.60 3.21 4.36
CA SER A 75 -13.54 2.71 2.98
C SER A 75 -13.50 1.17 2.93
N VAL A 76 -12.69 0.54 3.79
CA VAL A 76 -12.61 -0.93 3.88
C VAL A 76 -13.92 -1.54 4.40
N MET A 77 -14.57 -0.94 5.42
CA MET A 77 -15.84 -1.45 5.93
C MET A 77 -16.96 -1.34 4.87
N ILE A 78 -16.97 -0.26 4.09
CA ILE A 78 -17.91 -0.08 2.96
C ILE A 78 -17.64 -1.15 1.89
N ASP A 79 -16.38 -1.43 1.57
CA ASP A 79 -16.02 -2.48 0.62
C ASP A 79 -16.57 -3.85 1.02
N VAL A 80 -16.37 -4.24 2.29
CA VAL A 80 -16.93 -5.48 2.84
C VAL A 80 -18.45 -5.50 2.73
N ARG A 81 -19.14 -4.38 3.02
CA ARG A 81 -20.60 -4.32 2.89
C ARG A 81 -21.05 -4.45 1.43
N LEU A 82 -20.38 -3.80 0.49
CA LEU A 82 -20.67 -3.92 -0.94
C LEU A 82 -20.48 -5.36 -1.44
N ALA A 83 -19.45 -6.07 -0.97
CA ALA A 83 -19.24 -7.48 -1.30
C ALA A 83 -20.41 -8.38 -0.82
N VAL A 84 -20.97 -8.08 0.36
CA VAL A 84 -22.17 -8.76 0.87
C VAL A 84 -23.39 -8.44 -0.01
N LEU A 85 -23.58 -7.17 -0.39
CA LEU A 85 -24.68 -6.75 -1.27
C LEU A 85 -24.61 -7.40 -2.65
N PHE A 86 -23.41 -7.52 -3.23
CA PHE A 86 -23.22 -8.27 -4.47
C PHE A 86 -23.62 -9.74 -4.34
N SER A 87 -23.39 -10.34 -3.17
CA SER A 87 -23.76 -11.75 -2.95
C SER A 87 -25.28 -11.94 -2.96
N TYR A 88 -26.03 -11.04 -2.29
CA TYR A 88 -27.50 -11.07 -2.30
C TYR A 88 -28.07 -10.71 -3.68
N GLN A 89 -27.54 -9.67 -4.32
CA GLN A 89 -27.95 -9.30 -5.68
C GLN A 89 -27.74 -10.46 -6.66
N SER A 90 -26.59 -11.14 -6.58
CA SER A 90 -26.30 -12.28 -7.45
C SER A 90 -27.28 -13.43 -7.22
N ASN A 91 -27.70 -13.67 -5.97
CA ASN A 91 -28.71 -14.67 -5.67
C ASN A 91 -30.07 -14.30 -6.30
N ASP A 92 -30.54 -13.08 -6.11
CA ASP A 92 -31.80 -12.58 -6.70
C ASP A 92 -31.81 -12.73 -8.23
N GLN A 93 -30.69 -12.37 -8.88
CA GLN A 93 -30.58 -12.45 -10.34
C GLN A 93 -30.64 -13.89 -10.85
N PHE A 94 -29.94 -14.84 -10.21
CA PHE A 94 -29.99 -16.24 -10.63
C PHE A 94 -31.33 -16.91 -10.31
N SER A 95 -31.95 -16.58 -9.18
CA SER A 95 -33.29 -17.07 -8.84
C SER A 95 -34.35 -16.55 -9.82
N ALA A 96 -34.29 -15.28 -10.20
CA ALA A 96 -35.17 -14.72 -11.23
C ALA A 96 -34.96 -15.38 -12.60
N LEU A 97 -33.71 -15.62 -12.98
CA LEU A 97 -33.38 -16.31 -14.23
C LEU A 97 -33.92 -17.74 -14.27
N GLN A 98 -33.75 -18.50 -13.18
CA GLN A 98 -34.27 -19.86 -13.08
C GLN A 98 -35.80 -19.88 -13.16
N ALA A 99 -36.48 -19.02 -12.41
CA ALA A 99 -37.94 -18.92 -12.43
C ALA A 99 -38.48 -18.51 -13.81
N ALA A 100 -37.74 -17.71 -14.58
CA ALA A 100 -38.12 -17.34 -15.95
C ALA A 100 -37.99 -18.51 -16.95
N PHE A 101 -37.10 -19.48 -16.70
CA PHE A 101 -36.95 -20.68 -17.52
C PHE A 101 -37.93 -21.79 -17.16
N GLU A 102 -38.24 -21.96 -15.87
CA GLU A 102 -39.12 -23.02 -15.37
C GLU A 102 -40.60 -22.60 -15.34
N GLY A 103 -40.87 -21.29 -15.25
CA GLY A 103 -42.22 -20.74 -15.14
C GLY A 103 -42.96 -20.67 -16.47
N GLU A 104 -44.29 -20.74 -16.39
CA GLU A 104 -45.21 -20.56 -17.53
C GLU A 104 -46.23 -19.44 -17.26
N GLY A 105 -46.74 -18.83 -18.32
CA GLY A 105 -47.75 -17.76 -18.25
C GLY A 105 -47.30 -16.57 -17.39
N ALA A 106 -48.20 -16.05 -16.56
CA ALA A 106 -47.95 -14.85 -15.74
C ALA A 106 -46.79 -14.98 -14.74
N ALA A 107 -46.43 -16.21 -14.32
CA ALA A 107 -45.30 -16.43 -13.42
C ALA A 107 -43.95 -16.18 -14.13
N LYS A 108 -43.87 -16.51 -15.42
CA LYS A 108 -42.71 -16.23 -16.25
C LYS A 108 -42.50 -14.74 -16.45
N ASP A 109 -43.58 -14.01 -16.75
CA ASP A 109 -43.51 -12.56 -16.99
C ASP A 109 -43.02 -11.83 -15.73
N ALA A 110 -43.54 -12.19 -14.55
CA ALA A 110 -43.07 -11.64 -13.27
C ALA A 110 -41.59 -11.95 -12.99
N ALA A 111 -41.10 -13.13 -13.37
CA ALA A 111 -39.70 -13.51 -13.21
C ALA A 111 -38.77 -12.71 -14.15
N ILE A 112 -39.20 -12.44 -15.38
CA ILE A 112 -38.47 -11.57 -16.32
C ILE A 112 -38.38 -10.14 -15.77
N ASP A 113 -39.46 -9.61 -15.22
CA ASP A 113 -39.45 -8.29 -14.58
C ASP A 113 -38.50 -8.26 -13.38
N GLY A 114 -38.55 -9.29 -12.53
CA GLY A 114 -37.64 -9.46 -11.40
C GLY A 114 -36.16 -9.49 -11.82
N PHE A 115 -35.84 -10.14 -12.94
CA PHE A 115 -34.48 -10.17 -13.49
C PHE A 115 -34.00 -8.77 -13.88
N TRP A 116 -34.83 -7.96 -14.55
CA TRP A 116 -34.45 -6.59 -14.93
C TRP A 116 -34.27 -5.68 -13.72
N VAL A 117 -35.10 -5.84 -12.68
CA VAL A 117 -34.92 -5.14 -11.40
C VAL A 117 -33.59 -5.52 -10.75
N ALA A 118 -33.27 -6.82 -10.65
CA ALA A 118 -32.00 -7.29 -10.11
C ALA A 118 -30.78 -6.79 -10.91
N MET A 119 -30.92 -6.65 -12.23
CA MET A 119 -29.90 -6.07 -13.11
C MET A 119 -29.70 -4.57 -12.87
N LEU A 120 -30.78 -3.81 -12.65
CA LEU A 120 -30.68 -2.38 -12.31
C LEU A 120 -29.98 -2.17 -10.96
N ILE A 121 -30.31 -3.02 -9.98
CA ILE A 121 -29.64 -3.02 -8.67
C ILE A 121 -28.15 -3.33 -8.83
N TYR A 122 -27.80 -4.34 -9.63
CA TYR A 122 -26.40 -4.65 -9.94
C TYR A 122 -25.63 -3.44 -10.46
N VAL A 123 -26.18 -2.74 -11.45
CA VAL A 123 -25.55 -1.55 -12.02
C VAL A 123 -25.34 -0.48 -10.95
N GLY A 124 -26.33 -0.25 -10.08
CA GLY A 124 -26.22 0.69 -8.96
C GLY A 124 -25.09 0.33 -7.98
N VAL A 125 -25.06 -0.93 -7.51
CA VAL A 125 -24.03 -1.42 -6.59
C VAL A 125 -22.64 -1.43 -7.25
N ALA A 126 -22.55 -1.77 -8.54
CA ALA A 126 -21.32 -1.73 -9.33
C ALA A 126 -20.75 -0.32 -9.47
N ILE A 127 -21.59 0.67 -9.76
CA ILE A 127 -21.16 2.08 -9.80
C ILE A 127 -20.63 2.52 -8.45
N ALA A 128 -21.34 2.20 -7.35
CA ALA A 128 -20.89 2.53 -6.00
C ALA A 128 -19.54 1.88 -5.67
N HIS A 129 -19.35 0.61 -6.04
CA HIS A 129 -18.11 -0.12 -5.83
C HIS A 129 -16.93 0.47 -6.63
N ILE A 130 -17.14 0.81 -7.90
CA ILE A 130 -16.11 1.45 -8.74
C ILE A 130 -15.76 2.84 -8.19
N ALA A 131 -16.77 3.66 -7.86
CA ALA A 131 -16.56 4.99 -7.30
C ALA A 131 -15.76 4.93 -6.00
N ARG A 132 -16.14 4.03 -5.08
CA ARG A 132 -15.39 3.76 -3.84
C ARG A 132 -13.96 3.33 -4.13
N SER A 133 -13.74 2.40 -5.07
CA SER A 133 -12.41 1.90 -5.43
C SER A 133 -11.49 3.00 -5.97
N LEU A 134 -12.01 3.86 -6.85
CA LEU A 134 -11.26 5.01 -7.38
C LEU A 134 -10.94 6.04 -6.28
N LEU A 135 -11.90 6.29 -5.39
CA LEU A 135 -11.69 7.17 -4.23
C LEU A 135 -10.61 6.59 -3.30
N ASP A 136 -10.62 5.29 -3.04
CA ASP A 136 -9.64 4.61 -2.19
C ASP A 136 -8.22 4.76 -2.73
N VAL A 137 -8.03 4.57 -4.04
CA VAL A 137 -6.73 4.79 -4.71
C VAL A 137 -6.23 6.22 -4.46
N TYR A 138 -7.09 7.21 -4.64
CA TYR A 138 -6.74 8.61 -4.42
C TYR A 138 -6.40 8.90 -2.95
N LEU A 139 -7.24 8.43 -2.01
CA LEU A 139 -7.06 8.64 -0.57
C LEU A 139 -5.75 8.01 -0.07
N THR A 140 -5.48 6.78 -0.47
CA THR A 140 -4.28 6.03 -0.12
C THR A 140 -3.02 6.68 -0.70
N GLN A 141 -3.03 7.06 -1.98
CA GLN A 141 -1.88 7.76 -2.58
C GLN A 141 -1.59 9.09 -1.89
N ARG A 142 -2.62 9.88 -1.57
CA ARG A 142 -2.46 11.16 -0.88
C ARG A 142 -1.88 10.97 0.52
N PHE A 143 -2.32 9.93 1.24
CA PHE A 143 -1.77 9.57 2.54
C PHE A 143 -0.28 9.22 2.46
N ILE A 144 0.09 8.33 1.53
CA ILE A 144 1.47 7.88 1.34
C ILE A 144 2.38 9.06 1.01
N ILE A 145 1.98 9.94 0.07
CA ILE A 145 2.78 11.10 -0.32
C ILE A 145 3.00 12.03 0.87
N ARG A 146 1.94 12.35 1.63
CA ARG A 146 2.05 13.21 2.82
C ARG A 146 2.97 12.60 3.86
N TRP A 147 2.85 11.30 4.10
CA TRP A 147 3.68 10.59 5.06
C TRP A 147 5.14 10.55 4.63
N ARG A 148 5.40 10.30 3.34
CA ARG A 148 6.74 10.30 2.74
C ARG A 148 7.42 11.66 2.86
N VAL A 149 6.72 12.75 2.50
CA VAL A 149 7.25 14.12 2.65
C VAL A 149 7.64 14.42 4.09
N TRP A 150 6.77 14.08 5.05
CA TRP A 150 7.06 14.29 6.46
C TRP A 150 8.27 13.48 6.93
N LEU A 151 8.34 12.19 6.56
CA LEU A 151 9.40 11.29 7.02
C LEU A 151 10.75 11.68 6.41
N THR A 152 10.79 12.08 5.14
CA THR A 152 12.00 12.62 4.51
C THR A 152 12.45 13.89 5.22
N HIS A 153 11.58 14.87 5.46
CA HIS A 153 11.98 16.10 6.17
C HIS A 153 12.53 15.83 7.56
N ARG A 154 11.89 14.95 8.33
CA ARG A 154 12.35 14.56 9.67
C ARG A 154 13.74 13.93 9.63
N LEU A 155 13.93 12.89 8.79
CA LEU A 155 15.19 12.16 8.74
C LEU A 155 16.34 12.98 8.14
N THR A 156 16.06 13.85 7.16
CA THR A 156 17.04 14.80 6.66
C THR A 156 17.40 15.86 7.71
N GLY A 157 16.43 16.36 8.46
CA GLY A 157 16.67 17.29 9.57
C GLY A 157 17.58 16.67 10.63
N ASP A 158 17.23 15.47 11.11
CA ASP A 158 18.03 14.74 12.12
C ASP A 158 19.46 14.43 11.61
N TRP A 159 19.65 14.27 10.29
CA TRP A 159 20.98 14.00 9.70
C TRP A 159 21.86 15.24 9.57
N LEU A 160 21.26 16.40 9.31
CA LEU A 160 21.98 17.67 9.17
C LEU A 160 22.20 18.36 10.52
N ASP A 161 21.40 18.04 11.53
CA ASP A 161 21.52 18.63 12.85
C ASP A 161 22.82 18.21 13.58
N GLY A 162 23.42 19.17 14.29
CA GLY A 162 24.61 18.95 15.13
C GLY A 162 25.81 18.28 14.44
N ASP A 163 25.98 18.51 13.13
CA ASP A 163 26.97 17.86 12.26
C ASP A 163 26.93 16.32 12.34
N ALA A 164 25.75 15.73 12.54
CA ALA A 164 25.57 14.28 12.63
C ALA A 164 26.12 13.56 11.39
N TYR A 165 25.99 14.17 10.21
CA TYR A 165 26.57 13.67 8.98
C TYR A 165 28.09 13.51 9.02
N TYR A 166 28.80 14.31 9.82
CA TYR A 166 30.24 14.25 10.00
C TYR A 166 30.61 13.35 11.18
N ARG A 167 29.99 13.59 12.34
CA ARG A 167 30.26 12.86 13.59
C ARG A 167 29.94 11.37 13.50
N GLY A 168 28.95 10.99 12.70
CA GLY A 168 28.58 9.60 12.44
C GLY A 168 29.66 8.75 11.76
N ARG A 169 30.76 9.36 11.29
CA ARG A 169 31.93 8.62 10.78
C ARG A 169 32.85 8.09 11.89
N PHE A 170 32.72 8.60 13.11
CA PHE A 170 33.64 8.29 14.22
C PHE A 170 33.03 7.37 15.28
N ILE A 171 31.87 6.78 15.01
CA ILE A 171 31.23 5.79 15.88
C ILE A 171 31.67 4.37 15.49
N ASP A 172 31.58 3.42 16.43
CA ASP A 172 32.03 2.02 16.23
C ASP A 172 31.33 1.31 15.06
N SER A 173 30.11 1.72 14.72
CA SER A 173 29.34 1.20 13.59
C SER A 173 28.76 2.35 12.76
N PRO A 174 29.53 2.88 11.79
CA PRO A 174 29.06 3.93 10.90
C PRO A 174 27.88 3.46 10.05
N ILE A 175 26.96 4.39 9.75
CA ILE A 175 25.82 4.13 8.86
C ILE A 175 26.33 4.17 7.41
N ASP A 176 26.13 3.07 6.68
CA ASP A 176 26.45 2.99 5.26
C ASP A 176 25.35 3.64 4.39
N ASN A 177 25.76 4.31 3.32
CA ASN A 177 24.91 5.01 2.34
C ASN A 177 23.67 5.73 2.93
N PRO A 178 23.83 6.67 3.89
CA PRO A 178 22.71 7.31 4.58
C PRO A 178 21.78 8.07 3.63
N ASP A 179 22.31 8.61 2.53
CA ASP A 179 21.56 9.25 1.46
C ASP A 179 20.66 8.25 0.72
N GLN A 180 21.16 7.05 0.42
CA GLN A 180 20.38 5.99 -0.22
C GLN A 180 19.25 5.54 0.71
N ARG A 181 19.53 5.38 2.01
CA ARG A 181 18.50 4.99 3.00
C ARG A 181 17.39 6.03 3.11
N ILE A 182 17.74 7.32 3.10
CA ILE A 182 16.73 8.39 3.11
C ILE A 182 15.93 8.43 1.80
N GLN A 183 16.56 8.21 0.64
CA GLN A 183 15.88 8.32 -0.65
C GLN A 183 15.02 7.09 -1.01
N GLN A 184 15.57 5.89 -0.81
CA GLN A 184 14.99 4.63 -1.29
C GLN A 184 14.24 3.89 -0.18
N ASP A 185 14.81 3.76 1.02
CA ASP A 185 14.18 2.96 2.08
C ASP A 185 12.89 3.63 2.58
N ILE A 186 12.82 4.96 2.62
CA ILE A 186 11.59 5.70 2.97
C ILE A 186 10.43 5.36 2.01
N ASP A 187 10.73 5.24 0.71
CA ASP A 187 9.72 4.90 -0.30
C ASP A 187 9.19 3.48 -0.04
N ILE A 188 10.09 2.51 0.10
CA ILE A 188 9.71 1.12 0.41
C ILE A 188 8.93 1.03 1.72
N PHE A 189 9.36 1.78 2.73
CA PHE A 189 8.74 1.81 4.06
C PHE A 189 7.33 2.41 4.07
N THR A 190 7.07 3.42 3.25
CA THR A 190 5.76 4.12 3.22
C THR A 190 4.75 3.54 2.23
N THR A 191 5.21 2.76 1.24
CA THR A 191 4.34 2.29 0.13
C THR A 191 3.85 0.85 0.27
N ALA A 192 4.33 0.09 1.28
CA ALA A 192 4.11 -1.36 1.44
C ALA A 192 4.62 -2.19 0.23
N PRO A 193 4.85 -3.52 0.36
CA PRO A 193 5.67 -4.29 -0.60
C PRO A 193 5.12 -4.41 -2.03
N ASP A 194 3.85 -4.09 -2.26
CA ASP A 194 3.13 -4.32 -3.51
C ASP A 194 3.32 -3.22 -4.56
N ARG A 195 3.84 -2.04 -4.17
CA ARG A 195 4.18 -0.97 -5.12
C ARG A 195 5.69 -0.83 -5.27
N LYS A 196 6.20 -1.24 -6.44
CA LYS A 196 7.53 -0.78 -6.87
C LYS A 196 7.56 0.76 -6.84
N PRO A 197 8.71 1.37 -6.56
CA PRO A 197 8.88 2.82 -6.62
C PRO A 197 8.26 3.36 -7.89
N THR A 198 7.49 4.44 -7.81
CA THR A 198 6.97 5.16 -8.97
C THR A 198 8.13 5.74 -9.77
N HIS A 199 8.79 4.90 -10.56
CA HIS A 199 9.64 5.38 -11.64
C HIS A 199 8.70 5.98 -12.67
N ARG A 200 8.74 7.31 -12.83
CA ARG A 200 8.38 7.91 -14.12
C ARG A 200 9.21 7.16 -15.18
N PRO A 201 8.62 6.70 -16.29
CA PRO A 201 9.41 6.11 -17.36
C PRO A 201 10.38 7.19 -17.85
N SER A 202 11.65 7.07 -17.44
CA SER A 202 12.72 7.86 -18.02
C SER A 202 12.87 7.38 -19.45
N ALA A 203 12.43 8.18 -20.41
CA ALA A 203 12.76 8.03 -21.82
C ALA A 203 14.26 8.29 -22.01
N HIS A 204 15.10 7.39 -21.52
CA HIS A 204 16.52 7.36 -21.83
C HIS A 204 16.87 5.95 -22.30
N PRO A 205 17.26 5.78 -23.57
CA PRO A 205 17.76 4.49 -24.03
C PRO A 205 19.07 4.21 -23.29
N ARG A 206 19.07 3.14 -22.48
CA ARG A 206 20.27 2.60 -21.84
C ARG A 206 21.24 2.17 -22.95
N ARG A 207 22.19 3.06 -23.28
CA ARG A 207 23.36 2.71 -24.08
C ARG A 207 24.26 1.82 -23.25
N TRP A 208 24.34 0.56 -23.67
CA TRP A 208 25.28 -0.44 -23.21
C TRP A 208 26.72 0.03 -23.46
N TYR A 209 27.45 0.35 -22.39
CA TYR A 209 28.92 0.34 -22.41
C TYR A 209 29.42 -0.48 -21.23
N SER A 210 29.55 -1.79 -21.43
CA SER A 210 30.46 -2.62 -20.63
C SER A 210 30.90 -3.83 -21.44
N ALA A 211 31.73 -3.59 -22.44
CA ALA A 211 32.49 -4.64 -23.11
C ALA A 211 33.90 -4.11 -23.44
N ARG A 212 34.74 -3.94 -22.43
CA ARG A 212 36.21 -4.09 -22.56
C ARG A 212 36.90 -4.15 -21.20
N SER A 213 37.96 -4.94 -21.18
CA SER A 213 39.03 -5.09 -20.17
C SER A 213 38.73 -5.77 -18.83
N ARG A 214 38.39 -7.08 -18.85
CA ARG A 214 38.92 -8.03 -17.86
C ARG A 214 39.35 -9.34 -18.53
N ARG A 215 40.44 -9.29 -19.26
CA ARG A 215 41.25 -10.46 -19.59
C ARG A 215 42.70 -10.01 -19.57
N LEU A 216 43.38 -10.29 -18.47
CA LEU A 216 44.83 -10.45 -18.27
C LEU A 216 45.17 -10.20 -16.80
N SER A 217 45.45 -11.29 -16.09
CA SER A 217 46.34 -11.44 -14.91
C SER A 217 45.73 -12.29 -13.78
N ARG A 218 45.42 -13.55 -14.09
CA ARG A 218 45.40 -14.63 -13.10
C ARG A 218 46.05 -15.87 -13.69
N SER A 219 47.37 -15.84 -13.80
CA SER A 219 48.22 -17.04 -13.85
C SER A 219 49.66 -16.64 -13.57
N CYS A 220 50.07 -16.72 -12.30
CA CYS A 220 51.44 -17.05 -11.91
C CYS A 220 51.39 -17.44 -10.43
N ARG A 221 51.15 -18.73 -10.20
CA ARG A 221 51.41 -19.41 -8.93
C ARG A 221 52.83 -19.98 -9.01
N SER A 222 53.63 -19.68 -8.00
CA SER A 222 54.85 -20.38 -7.56
C SER A 222 56.21 -19.97 -8.16
N PRO A 223 57.31 -20.15 -7.39
CA PRO A 223 58.48 -19.29 -7.38
C PRO A 223 59.69 -19.94 -8.05
N ARG A 224 60.28 -19.25 -9.03
CA ARG A 224 61.66 -19.39 -9.54
C ARG A 224 61.80 -18.33 -10.64
N PHE A 225 62.96 -17.69 -10.71
CA PHE A 225 63.30 -16.52 -11.55
C PHE A 225 63.07 -15.14 -10.92
N CYS A 226 63.98 -14.81 -9.99
CA CYS A 226 64.60 -13.49 -9.93
C CYS A 226 65.24 -13.15 -11.28
N GLY A 227 65.02 -11.94 -11.77
CA GLY A 227 65.64 -11.40 -12.97
C GLY A 227 65.63 -9.88 -12.93
N SER A 228 66.65 -9.33 -12.27
CA SER A 228 67.12 -7.95 -12.27
C SER A 228 66.62 -7.04 -13.39
N TRP A 229 65.99 -5.92 -13.03
CA TRP A 229 66.22 -4.64 -13.69
C TRP A 229 66.28 -3.51 -12.66
N ARG A 230 67.52 -3.14 -12.35
CA ARG A 230 67.92 -1.93 -11.62
C ARG A 230 68.63 -1.04 -12.65
N ALA A 231 68.08 0.14 -12.96
CA ALA A 231 68.80 1.32 -13.48
C ALA A 231 67.82 2.51 -13.50
N ARG A 232 67.97 3.52 -12.63
CA ARG A 232 68.77 4.78 -12.80
C ARG A 232 67.81 5.88 -13.33
N SER A 233 67.52 7.01 -12.68
CA SER A 233 68.29 8.03 -11.93
C SER A 233 67.36 8.81 -10.96
N ARG A 234 67.70 9.04 -9.67
CA ARG A 234 68.32 10.28 -9.10
C ARG A 234 67.69 11.59 -9.63
N SER A 235 66.91 12.31 -8.80
CA SER A 235 67.30 13.50 -7.97
C SER A 235 67.77 14.67 -8.84
N SER A 236 67.36 15.93 -8.70
CA SER A 236 67.00 16.75 -7.52
C SER A 236 66.67 18.17 -8.03
N GLY A 237 65.85 18.92 -7.31
CA GLY A 237 65.56 20.34 -7.54
C GLY A 237 64.38 20.78 -6.69
#